data_AF-A0A537UUE1-F1
#
_entry.id   AF-A0A537UUE1-F1
#
_cell.length_a   1.000
_cell.length_b   1.000
_cell.length_c   1.000
_cell.angle_alpha   90.00
_cell.angle_beta   90.00
_cell.angle_gamma   90.00
#
_symmetry.space_group_name_H-M   'P 1'
#
loop_
_entity.id
_entity.type
_entity.pdbx_description
1 polymer ?
#
loop_
_entity_poly.entity_id
_entity_poly.type
_entity_poly.pdbx_seq_one_letter_code
_entity_poly.pdbx_strand_id
1 'polypeptide(L)'
;MRPRTLILYGNPKVGTPAVVKAPLLAIDLPPKALVWEDDQGKVWLSYNSADYLFTTIYKRHGAEVPPATAPIAKVLDEISDQATK
;
A
#
# COMPACT_ATOMS: atom_id res chain seq x y z
N MET A 1 2.83 14.11 21.31
CA MET A 1 2.74 13.43 19.99
C MET A 1 1.65 12.36 20.12
N ARG A 2 0.65 12.31 19.22
CA ARG A 2 -0.40 11.28 19.28
C ARG A 2 0.08 9.92 18.74
N PRO A 3 -0.52 8.79 19.17
CA PRO A 3 -0.17 7.47 18.67
C PRO A 3 -0.22 7.39 17.15
N ARG A 4 0.80 6.73 16.57
CA ARG A 4 0.88 6.45 15.13
C ARG A 4 1.67 5.16 14.91
N THR A 5 1.15 4.28 14.08
CA THR A 5 1.79 3.01 13.71
C THR A 5 1.78 2.88 12.20
N LEU A 6 2.97 2.86 11.59
CA LEU A 6 3.14 2.55 10.18
C LEU A 6 3.35 1.05 10.03
N ILE A 7 2.48 0.43 9.24
CA ILE A 7 2.53 -0.97 8.87
C ILE A 7 3.02 -1.04 7.43
N LEU A 8 4.14 -1.73 7.23
CA LEU A 8 4.68 -2.10 5.92
C LEU A 8 4.26 -3.54 5.63
N TYR A 9 3.55 -3.77 4.54
CA TYR A 9 3.02 -5.09 4.20
C TYR A 9 3.12 -5.36 2.71
N GLY A 10 3.30 -6.61 2.31
CA GLY A 10 3.36 -6.96 0.90
C GLY A 10 3.55 -8.45 0.67
N ASN A 11 3.38 -8.86 -0.59
CA ASN A 11 3.62 -10.23 -1.04
C ASN A 11 4.90 -10.26 -1.88
N PRO A 12 6.02 -10.82 -1.38
CA PRO A 12 7.27 -10.91 -2.14
C PRO A 12 7.13 -11.61 -3.50
N LYS A 13 6.20 -12.58 -3.63
CA LYS A 13 5.95 -13.27 -4.90
C LYS A 13 5.44 -12.32 -5.99
N VAL A 14 4.77 -11.23 -5.59
CA VAL A 14 4.24 -10.20 -6.50
C VAL A 14 5.23 -9.04 -6.64
N GLY A 15 5.76 -8.53 -5.53
CA GLY A 15 6.57 -7.30 -5.52
C GLY A 15 8.02 -7.48 -5.97
N THR A 16 8.67 -8.60 -5.61
CA THR A 16 10.10 -8.80 -5.90
C THR A 16 10.42 -8.79 -7.39
N PRO A 17 9.65 -9.43 -8.28
CA PRO A 17 9.90 -9.35 -9.73
C PRO A 17 9.87 -7.91 -10.27
N ALA A 18 8.97 -7.06 -9.75
CA ALA A 18 8.88 -5.65 -10.15
C ALA A 18 10.10 -4.85 -9.66
N VAL A 19 10.54 -5.08 -8.42
CA VAL A 19 11.74 -4.43 -7.85
C VAL A 19 13.02 -4.86 -8.58
N VAL A 20 13.15 -6.14 -8.98
CA VAL A 20 14.31 -6.60 -9.76
C VAL A 20 14.39 -5.89 -11.11
N LYS A 21 13.26 -5.69 -11.79
CA LYS A 21 13.20 -4.96 -13.06
C LYS A 21 13.39 -3.44 -12.90
N ALA A 22 12.87 -2.86 -11.82
CA ALA A 22 12.93 -1.43 -11.52
C ALA A 22 13.40 -1.20 -10.07
N PRO A 23 14.72 -1.19 -9.80
CA PRO A 23 15.27 -1.18 -8.43
C PRO A 23 14.81 -0.01 -7.57
N LEU A 24 14.63 1.19 -8.17
CA LEU A 24 14.19 2.38 -7.44
C LEU A 24 12.75 2.28 -6.91
N LEU A 25 11.95 1.35 -7.44
CA LEU A 25 10.62 1.05 -6.92
C LEU A 25 10.66 0.61 -5.45
N ALA A 26 11.78 0.05 -4.99
CA ALA A 26 11.98 -0.37 -3.59
C ALA A 26 11.99 0.80 -2.59
N ILE A 27 12.11 2.06 -3.04
CA ILE A 27 11.98 3.22 -2.14
C ILE A 27 10.52 3.43 -1.74
N ASP A 28 9.58 3.18 -2.65
CA ASP A 28 8.17 3.41 -2.44
C ASP A 28 7.38 2.13 -2.09
N LEU A 29 7.92 0.95 -2.41
CA LEU A 29 7.40 -0.35 -1.96
C LEU A 29 8.11 -0.83 -0.67
N PRO A 30 7.46 -1.67 0.16
CA PRO A 30 6.12 -2.23 -0.02
C PRO A 30 4.98 -1.22 0.27
N PRO A 31 3.72 -1.56 -0.05
CA PRO A 31 2.54 -0.81 0.37
C PRO A 31 2.51 -0.51 1.87
N LYS A 32 1.85 0.60 2.23
CA LYS A 32 1.81 1.12 3.59
C LYS A 32 0.38 1.27 4.08
N ALA A 33 0.19 1.03 5.38
CA ALA A 33 -0.99 1.40 6.14
C ALA A 33 -0.56 2.17 7.39
N LEU A 34 -1.29 3.22 7.74
CA LEU A 34 -1.07 4.07 8.89
C LEU A 34 -2.29 3.97 9.80
N VAL A 35 -2.07 3.47 11.02
CA VAL A 35 -3.02 3.60 12.12
C VAL A 35 -2.65 4.85 12.90
N TRP A 36 -3.58 5.78 13.07
CA TRP A 36 -3.29 7.06 13.72
C TRP A 36 -4.53 7.63 14.45
N GLU A 37 -4.28 8.46 15.45
CA GLU A 37 -5.33 9.13 16.23
C GLU A 37 -5.41 10.62 15.87
N ASP A 38 -6.61 11.12 15.59
CA ASP A 38 -6.88 12.53 15.29
C ASP A 38 -6.97 13.42 16.54
N ASP A 39 -7.39 14.68 16.39
CA ASP A 39 -7.53 15.62 17.50
C ASP A 39 -8.77 15.48 18.36
N GLN A 40 -9.72 14.68 17.92
CA GLN A 40 -10.93 14.34 18.64
C GLN A 40 -10.79 12.98 19.36
N GLY A 41 -9.62 12.34 19.28
CA GLY A 41 -9.35 11.03 19.88
C GLY A 41 -9.88 9.86 19.05
N LYS A 42 -10.30 10.09 17.81
CA LYS A 42 -10.76 9.02 16.92
C LYS A 42 -9.56 8.36 16.25
N VAL A 43 -9.58 7.02 16.20
CA VAL A 43 -8.58 6.21 15.52
C VAL A 43 -8.98 5.98 14.06
N TRP A 44 -8.01 6.14 13.17
CA TRP A 44 -8.15 6.03 11.73
C TRP A 44 -7.17 5.00 11.17
N LEU A 45 -7.60 4.31 10.11
CA LEU A 45 -6.75 3.53 9.23
C LEU A 45 -6.69 4.22 7.87
N SER A 46 -5.48 4.51 7.39
CA SER A 46 -5.23 5.05 6.04
C SER A 46 -4.22 4.17 5.33
N TYR A 47 -4.38 3.92 4.03
CA TYR A 47 -3.51 2.99 3.30
C TYR A 47 -3.28 3.43 1.86
N ASN A 48 -2.24 2.87 1.22
CA ASN A 48 -2.03 3.06 -0.22
C ASN A 48 -3.05 2.22 -1.00
N SER A 49 -3.96 2.88 -1.72
CA SER A 49 -4.88 2.20 -2.61
C SER A 49 -4.14 1.53 -3.77
N ALA A 50 -4.74 0.48 -4.35
CA ALA A 50 -4.20 -0.15 -5.55
C ALA A 50 -4.05 0.85 -6.71
N ASP A 51 -5.01 1.77 -6.87
CA ASP A 51 -4.90 2.84 -7.87
C ASP A 51 -3.64 3.69 -7.64
N TYR A 52 -3.44 4.19 -6.42
CA TYR A 52 -2.24 4.97 -6.08
C TYR A 52 -0.94 4.19 -6.33
N LEU A 53 -0.90 2.91 -5.98
CA LEU A 53 0.25 2.05 -6.25
C LEU A 53 0.54 1.97 -7.76
N PHE A 54 -0.45 1.61 -8.58
CA PHE A 54 -0.20 1.27 -9.98
C PHE A 54 -0.21 2.48 -10.93
N THR A 55 -1.01 3.51 -10.65
CA THR A 55 -1.11 4.69 -11.51
C THR A 55 -0.13 5.80 -11.14
N THR A 56 0.39 5.80 -9.90
CA THR A 56 1.35 6.80 -9.42
C THR A 56 2.72 6.19 -9.13
N ILE A 57 2.83 5.27 -8.17
CA ILE A 57 4.13 4.73 -7.74
C ILE A 57 4.83 3.95 -8.86
N TYR A 58 4.15 3.00 -9.50
CA TYR A 58 4.76 2.21 -10.57
C TYR A 58 5.18 3.10 -11.76
N LYS A 59 4.33 4.05 -12.15
CA LYS A 59 4.65 5.00 -13.23
C LYS A 59 5.84 5.90 -12.89
N ARG A 60 5.94 6.38 -11.65
CA ARG A 60 7.08 7.18 -11.17
C ARG A 60 8.42 6.49 -11.40
N HIS A 61 8.46 5.16 -11.26
CA HIS A 61 9.67 4.35 -11.40
C HIS A 61 9.82 3.67 -12.77
N GLY A 62 8.95 3.99 -13.75
CA GLY A 62 8.95 3.33 -15.05
C GLY A 62 8.68 1.82 -14.98
N ALA A 63 8.06 1.34 -13.90
CA ALA A 63 7.81 -0.08 -13.68
C ALA A 63 6.54 -0.53 -14.42
N GLU A 64 6.58 -1.73 -15.00
CA GLU A 64 5.42 -2.36 -15.62
C GLU A 64 4.35 -2.70 -14.55
N VAL A 65 3.12 -2.29 -14.80
CA VAL A 65 1.98 -2.63 -13.94
C VAL A 65 1.60 -4.10 -14.15
N PRO A 66 1.53 -4.94 -13.10
CA PRO A 66 1.10 -6.32 -13.22
C PRO A 66 -0.35 -6.42 -13.73
N PRO A 67 -0.72 -7.43 -14.55
CA PRO A 67 -2.07 -7.56 -15.08
C PRO A 67 -3.15 -7.86 -14.02
N ALA A 68 -2.76 -8.32 -12.83
CA ALA A 68 -3.67 -8.71 -11.74
C ALA A 68 -3.94 -7.58 -10.73
N THR A 69 -4.27 -6.36 -11.18
CA THR A 69 -4.48 -5.20 -10.29
C THR A 69 -5.80 -5.24 -9.52
N ALA A 70 -6.90 -5.67 -10.15
CA ALA A 70 -8.24 -5.67 -9.54
C ALA A 70 -8.37 -6.61 -8.33
N PRO A 71 -7.84 -7.86 -8.35
CA PRO A 71 -7.82 -8.70 -7.15
C PRO A 71 -7.02 -8.09 -6.00
N ILE A 72 -5.92 -7.38 -6.29
CA ILE A 72 -5.11 -6.71 -5.28
C ILE A 72 -5.90 -5.58 -4.62
N ALA A 73 -6.59 -4.75 -5.43
CA ALA A 73 -7.46 -3.69 -4.92
C ALA A 73 -8.50 -4.24 -3.94
N LYS A 74 -9.23 -5.28 -4.35
CA LYS A 74 -10.27 -5.91 -3.53
C LYS A 74 -9.74 -6.40 -2.17
N VAL A 75 -8.58 -7.05 -2.16
CA VAL A 75 -7.98 -7.55 -0.90
C VAL A 75 -7.60 -6.41 0.03
N LEU A 76 -7.04 -5.31 -0.49
CA LEU A 76 -6.68 -4.14 0.32
C LEU A 76 -7.91 -3.49 0.96
N ASP A 77 -9.00 -3.38 0.20
CA ASP A 77 -10.27 -2.84 0.67
C ASP A 77 -10.88 -3.75 1.75
N GLU A 78 -10.97 -5.06 1.50
CA GLU A 78 -11.55 -6.03 2.44
C GLU A 78 -10.80 -6.10 3.77
N ILE A 79 -9.46 -6.09 3.75
CA ILE A 79 -8.64 -6.09 4.97
C ILE A 79 -8.87 -4.80 5.76
N SER A 80 -8.95 -3.66 5.08
CA SER A 80 -9.16 -2.36 5.72
C SER A 80 -10.56 -2.28 6.35
N ASP A 81 -11.58 -2.71 5.63
CA ASP A 81 -12.97 -2.76 6.13
C ASP A 81 -13.09 -3.64 7.37
N GLN A 82 -12.44 -4.81 7.38
CA GLN A 82 -12.44 -5.71 8.53
C GLN A 82 -11.72 -5.10 9.74
N ALA A 83 -10.64 -4.35 9.53
CA ALA A 83 -9.87 -3.73 10.60
C ALA A 83 -10.57 -2.53 11.27
N THR A 84 -11.62 -1.99 10.63
CA THR A 84 -12.35 -0.81 11.13
C THR A 84 -13.80 -1.07 11.54
N LYS A 85 -14.24 -2.34 11.51
CA LYS A 85 -15.51 -2.78 12.09
C LYS A 85 -15.39 -2.94 13.61
#